data_AF-A0A954K1P9-F1
#
_entry.id   AF-A0A954K1P9-F1
#
_cell.length_a   1.000
_cell.length_b   1.000
_cell.length_c   1.000
_cell.angle_alpha   90.00
_cell.angle_beta   90.00
_cell.angle_gamma   90.00
#
_symmetry.space_group_name_H-M   'P 1'
#
loop_
_entity.id
_entity.type
_entity.pdbx_description
1 polymer ?
#
loop_
_entity_poly.entity_id
_entity_poly.type
_entity_poly.pdbx_seq_one_letter_code
_entity_poly.pdbx_strand_id
1 'polypeptide(L)'
;MRILSQSIVGLFCVSVLLWLATGVRGEPAVSSTGTAKTDREATKQALAEFNSLIGGWRGVGMIKRNSRQGAWSEKAEWVWKFDPKSTGIAYQITDGKFLKSALLSYDPEKKTYLLSTVLPDGKTRDYTGALSKDTLVLESAPDKEGAVYRISIRRLNEKRTLVLFEQRNQGQSFYYRLAEVGYTRAGTKLAESGSGGPECIVTGGAGTIQVSYQGKNYYVCCSGCKQAFEEDPETFIAEAKQKAEARRKQKSP
;
A
#
# COMPACT_ATOMS: atom_id res chain seq x y z
N MET A 1 36.47 32.85 66.01
CA MET A 1 36.84 33.97 66.89
C MET A 1 35.69 34.98 66.85
N ARG A 2 34.95 35.11 67.98
CA ARG A 2 33.98 36.16 68.40
C ARG A 2 32.85 36.57 67.41
N ILE A 3 31.59 36.14 67.62
CA ILE A 3 30.52 36.67 68.53
C ILE A 3 29.93 38.01 68.07
N LEU A 4 28.61 38.04 67.84
CA LEU A 4 27.58 39.05 68.21
C LEU A 4 26.28 38.70 67.43
N SER A 5 25.29 38.01 68.00
CA SER A 5 24.25 38.46 68.96
C SER A 5 23.38 39.61 68.44
N GLN A 6 22.09 39.33 68.16
CA GLN A 6 20.98 39.86 68.97
C GLN A 6 19.62 39.25 68.58
N SER A 7 18.90 38.83 69.62
CA SER A 7 17.57 38.23 69.65
C SER A 7 16.49 39.29 69.79
N ILE A 8 15.29 39.07 69.23
CA ILE A 8 14.03 39.52 69.86
C ILE A 8 12.97 38.42 69.71
N VAL A 9 12.47 37.96 70.85
CA VAL A 9 11.32 37.07 71.05
C VAL A 9 10.25 37.89 71.79
N GLY A 10 8.99 37.77 71.37
CA GLY A 10 7.80 38.22 72.10
C GLY A 10 6.56 37.64 71.40
N LEU A 11 5.98 36.51 71.83
CA LEU A 11 5.11 36.20 72.97
C LEU A 11 3.64 36.65 72.79
N PHE A 12 2.81 35.67 72.40
CA PHE A 12 1.40 35.39 72.71
C PHE A 12 0.27 36.43 72.50
N CYS A 13 -0.70 36.07 71.65
CA CYS A 13 -2.12 36.14 72.01
C CYS A 13 -2.93 35.07 71.25
N VAL A 14 -3.68 34.27 72.00
CA VAL A 14 -4.59 33.19 71.58
C VAL A 14 -5.92 33.79 71.11
N SER A 15 -6.57 33.26 70.05
CA SER A 15 -8.02 32.93 70.01
C SER A 15 -8.58 32.63 68.60
N VAL A 16 -9.11 31.39 68.47
CA VAL A 16 -10.42 30.99 67.88
C VAL A 16 -10.59 30.87 66.33
N LEU A 17 -10.60 29.60 65.90
CA LEU A 17 -11.51 28.90 64.94
C LEU A 17 -12.08 29.64 63.71
N LEU A 18 -11.77 29.13 62.50
CA LEU A 18 -12.77 28.84 61.46
C LEU A 18 -12.23 27.94 60.30
N TRP A 19 -12.80 26.75 60.22
CA TRP A 19 -13.20 25.93 59.06
C TRP A 19 -12.50 26.01 57.66
N LEU A 20 -12.26 24.79 57.15
CA LEU A 20 -12.45 24.28 55.77
C LEU A 20 -11.25 24.10 54.82
N ALA A 21 -11.21 22.85 54.34
CA ALA A 21 -10.76 22.36 53.03
C ALA A 21 -9.25 22.32 52.76
N THR A 22 -8.66 21.17 53.12
CA THR A 22 -7.53 20.58 52.40
C THR A 22 -7.91 20.41 50.93
N GLY A 23 -7.52 21.35 50.08
CA GLY A 23 -7.53 21.18 48.63
C GLY A 23 -6.50 20.12 48.26
N VAL A 24 -6.95 18.87 48.14
CA VAL A 24 -6.27 17.87 47.31
C VAL A 24 -6.21 18.46 45.91
N ARG A 25 -5.03 18.93 45.51
CA ARG A 25 -4.73 19.28 44.13
C ARG A 25 -4.68 17.96 43.37
N GLY A 26 -5.83 17.50 42.91
CA GLY A 26 -5.91 16.39 41.97
C GLY A 26 -5.12 16.77 40.72
N GLU A 27 -4.03 16.05 40.47
CA GLU A 27 -3.46 15.94 39.13
C GLU A 27 -4.58 15.52 38.18
N PRO A 28 -4.77 16.22 37.04
CA PRO A 28 -5.68 15.72 36.03
C PRO A 28 -5.07 14.43 35.48
N ALA A 29 -5.66 13.29 35.83
CA ALA A 29 -5.43 12.04 35.15
C ALA A 29 -5.79 12.26 33.68
N VAL A 30 -4.77 12.47 32.84
CA VAL A 30 -4.91 12.56 31.40
C VAL A 30 -5.53 11.25 30.95
N SER A 31 -6.77 11.33 30.46
CA SER A 31 -7.53 10.25 29.82
C SER A 31 -6.87 9.84 28.50
N SER A 32 -5.70 9.22 28.57
CA SER A 32 -4.96 8.75 27.38
C SER A 32 -5.57 7.48 26.78
N THR A 33 -6.33 6.71 27.56
CA THR A 33 -6.98 5.47 27.12
C THR A 33 -8.23 5.71 26.26
N GLY A 34 -8.97 6.81 26.49
CA GLY A 34 -10.17 7.14 25.71
C GLY A 34 -9.84 7.62 24.30
N THR A 35 -8.86 8.52 24.18
CA THR A 35 -8.38 9.06 22.89
C THR A 35 -7.71 7.97 22.05
N ALA A 36 -6.78 7.19 22.63
CA ALA A 36 -6.10 6.11 21.92
C ALA A 36 -7.05 5.02 21.37
N LYS A 37 -8.14 4.70 22.10
CA LYS A 37 -9.16 3.75 21.63
C LYS A 37 -9.96 4.32 20.45
N THR A 38 -10.27 5.61 20.49
CA THR A 38 -11.02 6.32 19.44
C THR A 38 -10.18 6.44 18.17
N ASP A 39 -8.91 6.83 18.31
CA ASP A 39 -7.96 6.95 17.19
C ASP A 39 -7.73 5.61 16.51
N ARG A 40 -7.67 4.54 17.29
CA ARG A 40 -7.53 3.18 16.76
C ARG A 40 -8.72 2.78 15.89
N GLU A 41 -9.94 3.10 16.30
CA GLU A 41 -11.15 2.77 15.52
C GLU A 41 -11.25 3.65 14.27
N ALA A 42 -10.92 4.95 14.37
CA ALA A 42 -10.84 5.85 13.22
C ALA A 42 -9.79 5.38 12.20
N THR A 43 -8.62 4.94 12.68
CA THR A 43 -7.56 4.36 11.85
C THR A 43 -8.04 3.11 11.13
N LYS A 44 -8.69 2.19 11.85
CA LYS A 44 -9.27 0.98 11.27
C LYS A 44 -10.31 1.31 10.20
N GLN A 45 -11.20 2.27 10.45
CA GLN A 45 -12.22 2.68 9.50
C GLN A 45 -11.60 3.26 8.22
N ALA A 46 -10.61 4.14 8.35
CA ALA A 46 -9.90 4.72 7.20
C ALA A 46 -9.13 3.66 6.38
N LEU A 47 -8.61 2.63 7.05
CA LEU A 47 -7.88 1.53 6.42
C LEU A 47 -8.79 0.45 5.82
N ALA A 48 -10.08 0.39 6.21
CA ALA A 48 -11.05 -0.56 5.67
C ALA A 48 -11.24 -0.41 4.15
N GLU A 49 -10.98 0.78 3.60
CA GLU A 49 -10.89 1.03 2.17
C GLU A 49 -9.94 0.03 1.47
N PHE A 50 -8.86 -0.39 2.12
CA PHE A 50 -7.85 -1.29 1.55
C PHE A 50 -8.12 -2.77 1.79
N ASN A 51 -9.31 -3.15 2.29
CA ASN A 51 -9.67 -4.55 2.53
C ASN A 51 -9.52 -5.44 1.29
N SER A 52 -9.74 -4.91 0.08
CA SER A 52 -9.57 -5.65 -1.17
C SER A 52 -8.12 -6.08 -1.45
N LEU A 53 -7.13 -5.41 -0.83
CA LEU A 53 -5.73 -5.77 -0.94
C LEU A 53 -5.36 -6.98 -0.08
N ILE A 54 -6.11 -7.28 0.98
CA ILE A 54 -5.77 -8.31 1.96
C ILE A 54 -5.65 -9.69 1.30
N GLY A 55 -4.54 -10.37 1.60
CA GLY A 55 -4.16 -11.68 1.06
C GLY A 55 -2.90 -11.64 0.21
N GLY A 56 -2.64 -12.78 -0.44
CA GLY A 56 -1.44 -13.02 -1.23
C GLY A 56 -1.54 -12.58 -2.69
N TRP A 57 -0.40 -12.19 -3.25
CA TRP A 57 -0.27 -11.66 -4.61
C TRP A 57 1.04 -12.12 -5.26
N ARG A 58 1.00 -12.26 -6.59
CA ARG A 58 2.16 -12.48 -7.45
C ARG A 58 2.40 -11.23 -8.28
N GLY A 59 3.57 -10.64 -8.13
CA GLY A 59 4.00 -9.41 -8.78
C GLY A 59 4.96 -9.68 -9.94
N VAL A 60 4.83 -8.86 -10.98
CA VAL A 60 5.86 -8.70 -12.01
C VAL A 60 6.26 -7.23 -12.04
N GLY A 61 7.52 -6.97 -11.71
CA GLY A 61 8.12 -5.65 -11.71
C GLY A 61 8.76 -5.31 -13.04
N MET A 62 8.59 -4.06 -13.49
CA MET A 62 9.12 -3.55 -14.74
C MET A 62 9.71 -2.15 -14.53
N ILE A 63 10.99 -1.98 -14.86
CA ILE A 63 11.68 -0.67 -14.81
C ILE A 63 11.08 0.24 -15.89
N LYS A 64 11.11 -0.21 -17.15
CA LYS A 64 10.53 0.48 -18.30
C LYS A 64 9.19 -0.13 -18.68
N ARG A 65 8.17 0.71 -18.90
CA ARG A 65 6.84 0.28 -19.36
C ARG A 65 6.99 -0.53 -20.66
N ASN A 66 6.28 -1.66 -20.73
CA ASN A 66 6.28 -2.57 -21.89
C ASN A 66 7.66 -3.13 -22.29
N SER A 67 8.65 -3.14 -21.39
CA SER A 67 9.94 -3.80 -21.62
C SER A 67 10.22 -4.86 -20.56
N ARG A 68 10.70 -6.03 -20.99
CA ARG A 68 11.16 -7.11 -20.10
C ARG A 68 12.58 -6.90 -19.59
N GLN A 69 13.32 -5.93 -20.14
CA GLN A 69 14.69 -5.66 -19.72
C GLN A 69 14.71 -5.16 -18.26
N GLY A 70 15.43 -5.89 -17.41
CA GLY A 70 15.50 -5.61 -15.98
C GLY A 70 14.23 -5.98 -15.19
N ALA A 71 13.23 -6.59 -15.83
CA ALA A 71 12.03 -7.06 -15.16
C ALA A 71 12.35 -8.15 -14.13
N TRP A 72 11.49 -8.30 -13.13
CA TRP A 72 11.63 -9.31 -12.09
C TRP A 72 10.26 -9.81 -11.63
N SER A 73 10.25 -10.91 -10.91
CA SER A 73 9.07 -11.43 -10.23
C SER A 73 9.24 -11.21 -8.73
N GLU A 74 8.16 -10.83 -8.05
CA GLU A 74 8.11 -10.74 -6.59
C GLU A 74 6.79 -11.32 -6.08
N LYS A 75 6.73 -11.65 -4.80
CA LYS A 75 5.48 -12.05 -4.13
C LYS A 75 5.16 -11.00 -3.08
N ALA A 76 3.87 -10.81 -2.82
CA ALA A 76 3.43 -9.93 -1.76
C ALA A 76 2.31 -10.56 -0.94
N GLU A 77 2.29 -10.22 0.35
CA GLU A 77 1.21 -10.56 1.26
C GLU A 77 0.77 -9.29 1.99
N TRP A 78 -0.53 -8.99 1.94
CA TRP A 78 -1.14 -7.90 2.69
C TRP A 78 -1.94 -8.48 3.86
N VAL A 79 -1.60 -8.09 5.08
CA VAL A 79 -2.22 -8.63 6.30
C VAL A 79 -2.51 -7.50 7.27
N TRP A 80 -3.67 -7.54 7.90
CA TRP A 80 -3.96 -6.68 9.03
C TRP A 80 -3.01 -6.96 10.20
N LYS A 81 -2.48 -5.90 10.79
CA LYS A 81 -1.75 -5.94 12.06
C LYS A 81 -2.47 -5.09 13.09
N PHE A 82 -2.85 -5.75 14.17
CA PHE A 82 -3.47 -5.14 15.34
C PHE A 82 -2.56 -5.37 16.53
N ASP A 83 -1.81 -4.35 16.90
CA ASP A 83 -1.03 -4.33 18.12
C ASP A 83 -1.66 -3.35 19.12
N PRO A 84 -1.45 -3.53 20.44
CA PRO A 84 -1.98 -2.60 21.45
C PRO A 84 -1.53 -1.15 21.24
N LYS A 85 -0.43 -0.94 20.52
CA LYS A 85 0.17 0.37 20.23
C LYS A 85 0.04 0.81 18.77
N SER A 86 -0.40 -0.05 17.85
CA SER A 86 -0.49 0.29 16.43
C SER A 86 -1.50 -0.57 15.68
N THR A 87 -2.36 0.08 14.89
CA THR A 87 -3.23 -0.58 13.90
C THR A 87 -2.75 -0.22 12.50
N GLY A 88 -2.60 -1.22 11.65
CA GLY A 88 -2.18 -1.01 10.26
C GLY A 88 -2.39 -2.22 9.38
N ILE A 89 -2.07 -2.06 8.10
CA ILE A 89 -2.00 -3.15 7.13
C ILE A 89 -0.53 -3.33 6.76
N ALA A 90 0.02 -4.49 7.11
CA ALA A 90 1.37 -4.88 6.72
C ALA A 90 1.37 -5.36 5.27
N TYR A 91 2.30 -4.84 4.50
CA TYR A 91 2.62 -5.22 3.13
C TYR A 91 3.99 -5.88 3.14
N GLN A 92 4.04 -7.19 3.01
CA GLN A 92 5.28 -7.98 3.07
C GLN A 92 5.65 -8.44 1.67
N ILE A 93 6.90 -8.21 1.26
CA ILE A 93 7.36 -8.54 -0.09
C ILE A 93 8.50 -9.56 -0.01
N THR A 94 8.43 -10.58 -0.86
CA THR A 94 9.50 -11.56 -1.08
C THR A 94 10.09 -11.34 -2.46
N ASP A 95 11.42 -11.36 -2.56
CA ASP A 95 12.19 -11.11 -3.78
C ASP A 95 11.98 -9.71 -4.40
N GLY A 96 11.58 -8.74 -3.56
CA GLY A 96 11.32 -7.37 -3.98
C GLY A 96 12.58 -6.54 -4.20
N LYS A 97 12.59 -5.72 -5.26
CA LYS A 97 13.74 -4.83 -5.60
C LYS A 97 13.65 -3.44 -4.99
N PHE A 98 12.46 -2.98 -4.63
CA PHE A 98 12.22 -1.62 -4.14
C PHE A 98 11.76 -1.57 -2.69
N LEU A 99 11.05 -2.61 -2.24
CA LEU A 99 10.55 -2.73 -0.89
C LEU A 99 10.79 -4.15 -0.38
N LYS A 100 11.16 -4.25 0.89
CA LYS A 100 11.15 -5.50 1.66
C LYS A 100 9.83 -5.65 2.41
N SER A 101 9.38 -4.56 3.03
CA SER A 101 8.08 -4.50 3.71
C SER A 101 7.60 -3.07 3.86
N ALA A 102 6.32 -2.89 4.13
CA ALA A 102 5.74 -1.64 4.58
C ALA A 102 4.61 -1.88 5.59
N LEU A 103 4.30 -0.85 6.38
CA LEU A 103 3.14 -0.79 7.26
C LEU A 103 2.32 0.45 6.89
N LEU A 104 1.13 0.22 6.35
CA LEU A 104 0.16 1.26 6.05
C LEU A 104 -0.65 1.56 7.32
N SER A 105 -0.73 2.83 7.69
CA SER A 105 -1.54 3.32 8.81
C SER A 105 -2.22 4.65 8.43
N TYR A 106 -2.88 5.28 9.39
CA TYR A 106 -3.61 6.52 9.19
C TYR A 106 -3.46 7.42 10.42
N ASP A 107 -3.28 8.72 10.18
CA ASP A 107 -3.28 9.76 11.20
C ASP A 107 -4.67 10.42 11.22
N PRO A 108 -5.50 10.18 12.25
CA PRO A 108 -6.85 10.73 12.32
C PRO A 108 -6.87 12.26 12.47
N GLU A 109 -5.85 12.85 13.10
CA GLU A 109 -5.77 14.30 13.32
C GLU A 109 -5.47 15.03 12.02
N LYS A 110 -4.48 14.52 11.27
CA LYS A 110 -4.06 15.11 9.99
C LYS A 110 -4.84 14.60 8.80
N LYS A 111 -5.68 13.57 9.00
CA LYS A 111 -6.46 12.89 7.96
C LYS A 111 -5.61 12.42 6.79
N THR A 112 -4.43 11.88 7.08
CA THR A 112 -3.44 11.45 6.08
C THR A 112 -3.06 9.99 6.29
N TYR A 113 -2.82 9.30 5.18
CA TYR A 113 -2.26 7.95 5.22
C TYR A 113 -0.76 8.00 5.44
N LEU A 114 -0.28 7.11 6.28
CA LEU A 114 1.13 6.95 6.61
C LEU A 114 1.61 5.60 6.09
N LEU A 115 2.77 5.55 5.44
CA LEU A 115 3.38 4.31 5.00
C LEU A 115 4.82 4.26 5.48
N SER A 116 5.07 3.45 6.50
CA SER A 116 6.41 3.18 7.00
C SER A 116 7.00 2.01 6.25
N THR A 117 8.10 2.23 5.52
CA THR A 117 8.70 1.21 4.66
C THR A 117 10.06 0.76 5.16
N VAL A 118 10.42 -0.48 4.82
CA VAL A 118 11.77 -1.05 4.94
C VAL A 118 12.22 -1.41 3.53
N LEU A 119 13.34 -0.83 3.11
CA LEU A 119 13.97 -1.04 1.82
C LEU A 119 14.78 -2.36 1.82
N PRO A 120 15.17 -2.89 0.65
CA PRO A 120 15.97 -4.11 0.57
C PRO A 120 17.31 -4.06 1.31
N ASP A 121 17.91 -2.86 1.45
CA ASP A 121 19.15 -2.64 2.21
C ASP A 121 18.92 -2.51 3.72
N GLY A 122 17.68 -2.67 4.19
CA GLY A 122 17.30 -2.57 5.60
C GLY A 122 17.05 -1.15 6.09
N LYS A 123 17.31 -0.11 5.28
CA LYS A 123 16.97 1.27 5.65
C LYS A 123 15.46 1.46 5.67
N THR A 124 15.00 2.41 6.46
CA THR A 124 13.60 2.81 6.49
C THR A 124 13.37 4.07 5.68
N ARG A 125 12.15 4.21 5.14
CA ARG A 125 11.67 5.46 4.56
C ARG A 125 10.19 5.59 4.85
N ASP A 126 9.80 6.70 5.46
CA ASP A 126 8.39 6.99 5.73
C ASP A 126 7.81 7.86 4.62
N TYR A 127 6.54 7.59 4.32
CA TYR A 127 5.78 8.32 3.34
C TYR A 127 4.45 8.78 3.93
N THR A 128 3.94 9.90 3.43
CA THR A 128 2.63 10.46 3.82
C THR A 128 1.84 10.81 2.58
N GLY A 129 0.51 10.71 2.64
CA GLY A 129 -0.28 10.86 1.44
C GLY A 129 -1.79 10.75 1.60
N ALA A 130 -2.45 10.67 0.46
CA ALA A 130 -3.90 10.68 0.37
C ALA A 130 -4.41 9.66 -0.65
N LEU A 131 -5.60 9.12 -0.39
CA LEU A 131 -6.33 8.31 -1.34
C LEU A 131 -7.12 9.23 -2.29
N SER A 132 -6.90 9.06 -3.59
CA SER A 132 -7.69 9.71 -4.63
C SER A 132 -8.32 8.64 -5.51
N LYS A 133 -9.66 8.49 -5.40
CA LYS A 133 -10.41 7.39 -6.02
C LYS A 133 -9.78 6.03 -5.66
N ASP A 134 -9.27 5.31 -6.65
CA ASP A 134 -8.67 3.98 -6.47
C ASP A 134 -7.15 4.00 -6.27
N THR A 135 -6.53 5.20 -6.21
CA THR A 135 -5.08 5.37 -6.14
C THR A 135 -4.66 6.06 -4.85
N LEU A 136 -3.92 5.34 -4.00
CA LEU A 136 -3.23 5.92 -2.85
C LEU A 136 -1.87 6.45 -3.32
N VAL A 137 -1.67 7.76 -3.19
CA VAL A 137 -0.41 8.43 -3.56
C VAL A 137 0.28 8.90 -2.30
N LEU A 138 1.51 8.45 -2.09
CA LEU A 138 2.32 8.67 -0.89
C LEU A 138 3.69 9.22 -1.28
N GLU A 139 4.13 10.27 -0.60
CA GLU A 139 5.42 10.93 -0.84
C GLU A 139 6.29 10.90 0.43
N SER A 140 7.60 10.72 0.24
CA SER A 140 8.55 10.81 1.34
C SER A 140 8.94 12.25 1.61
N ALA A 141 9.52 12.50 2.79
CA ALA A 141 10.37 13.67 2.96
C ALA A 141 11.59 13.60 2.00
N PRO A 142 12.20 14.74 1.64
CA PRO A 142 13.48 14.74 0.93
C PRO A 142 14.55 14.01 1.73
N ASP A 143 15.40 13.24 1.04
CA ASP A 143 16.60 12.66 1.64
C ASP A 143 17.74 13.69 1.76
N LYS A 144 18.95 13.23 2.11
CA LYS A 144 20.12 14.09 2.31
C LYS A 144 20.57 14.78 1.02
N GLU A 145 20.29 14.14 -0.11
CA GLU A 145 20.56 14.62 -1.46
C GLU A 145 19.38 15.46 -2.02
N GLY A 146 18.35 15.69 -1.20
CA GLY A 146 17.15 16.44 -1.57
C GLY A 146 16.23 15.69 -2.54
N ALA A 147 16.43 14.39 -2.74
CA ALA A 147 15.56 13.56 -3.56
C ALA A 147 14.29 13.16 -2.80
N VAL A 148 13.16 13.25 -3.48
CA VAL A 148 11.84 12.87 -2.97
C VAL A 148 11.37 11.62 -3.71
N TYR A 149 10.86 10.65 -2.96
CA TYR A 149 10.34 9.41 -3.50
C TYR A 149 8.83 9.38 -3.39
N ARG A 150 8.17 8.77 -4.39
CA ARG A 150 6.72 8.60 -4.40
C ARG A 150 6.37 7.15 -4.67
N ILE A 151 5.38 6.65 -3.93
CA ILE A 151 4.75 5.35 -4.13
C ILE A 151 3.28 5.60 -4.45
N SER A 152 2.81 5.06 -5.57
CA SER A 152 1.39 5.07 -5.94
C SER A 152 0.85 3.65 -5.97
N ILE A 153 -0.14 3.35 -5.12
CA ILE A 153 -0.83 2.05 -5.09
C ILE A 153 -2.20 2.23 -5.74
N ARG A 154 -2.34 1.70 -6.95
CA ARG A 154 -3.59 1.79 -7.73
C ARG A 154 -4.28 0.44 -7.78
N ARG A 155 -5.49 0.39 -7.23
CA ARG A 155 -6.38 -0.78 -7.30
C ARG A 155 -7.13 -0.71 -8.64
N LEU A 156 -6.98 -1.70 -9.50
CA LEU A 156 -7.69 -1.73 -10.79
C LEU A 156 -8.98 -2.52 -10.70
N ASN A 157 -8.93 -3.67 -10.03
CA ASN A 157 -10.05 -4.53 -9.68
C ASN A 157 -9.59 -5.50 -8.57
N GLU A 158 -10.48 -6.39 -8.12
CA GLU A 158 -10.20 -7.36 -7.06
C GLU A 158 -9.03 -8.32 -7.36
N LYS A 159 -8.70 -8.54 -8.63
CA LYS A 159 -7.63 -9.46 -9.07
C LYS A 159 -6.35 -8.73 -9.48
N ARG A 160 -6.34 -7.39 -9.56
CA ARG A 160 -5.22 -6.61 -10.11
C ARG A 160 -4.96 -5.30 -9.37
N THR A 161 -3.72 -5.17 -8.90
CA THR A 161 -3.20 -3.95 -8.25
C THR A 161 -1.88 -3.55 -8.91
N LEU A 162 -1.64 -2.25 -9.07
CA LEU A 162 -0.37 -1.70 -9.53
C LEU A 162 0.29 -0.92 -8.40
N VAL A 163 1.60 -1.11 -8.23
CA VAL A 163 2.43 -0.31 -7.33
C VAL A 163 3.51 0.37 -8.16
N LEU A 164 3.44 1.69 -8.27
CA LEU A 164 4.36 2.51 -9.04
C LEU A 164 5.35 3.21 -8.10
N PHE A 165 6.64 3.14 -8.44
CA PHE A 165 7.74 3.79 -7.75
C PHE A 165 8.29 4.92 -8.62
N GLU A 166 8.40 6.11 -8.04
CA GLU A 166 8.88 7.31 -8.71
C GLU A 166 9.86 8.08 -7.84
N GLN A 167 10.70 8.90 -8.47
CA GLN A 167 11.64 9.78 -7.81
C GLN A 167 11.65 11.16 -8.47
N ARG A 168 11.91 12.19 -7.67
CA ARG A 168 12.15 13.55 -8.10
C ARG A 168 13.40 14.06 -7.41
N ASN A 169 14.42 14.46 -8.18
CA ASN A 169 15.66 14.98 -7.60
C ASN A 169 15.52 16.46 -7.20
N GLN A 170 16.43 16.92 -6.36
CA GLN A 170 16.49 18.33 -5.96
C GLN A 170 16.54 19.23 -7.22
N GLY A 171 15.71 20.27 -7.24
CA GLY A 171 15.60 21.20 -8.36
C GLY A 171 14.78 20.71 -9.56
N GLN A 172 14.34 19.45 -9.58
CA GLN A 172 13.42 18.97 -10.62
C GLN A 172 11.96 19.23 -10.24
N SER A 173 11.14 19.58 -11.24
CA SER A 173 9.70 19.82 -11.08
C SER A 173 8.85 18.57 -11.31
N PHE A 174 9.40 17.54 -11.95
CA PHE A 174 8.68 16.33 -12.35
C PHE A 174 9.23 15.08 -11.67
N TYR A 175 8.36 14.08 -11.51
CA TYR A 175 8.73 12.75 -11.08
C TYR A 175 9.09 11.90 -12.31
N TYR A 176 10.13 11.10 -12.20
CA TYR A 176 10.44 10.05 -13.16
C TYR A 176 10.17 8.68 -12.55
N ARG A 177 9.72 7.76 -13.40
CA ARG A 177 9.43 6.37 -13.04
C ARG A 177 10.71 5.61 -12.78
N LEU A 178 10.80 4.97 -11.62
CA LEU A 178 11.84 4.00 -11.30
C LEU A 178 11.43 2.60 -11.73
N ALA A 179 10.21 2.19 -11.35
CA ALA A 179 9.62 0.92 -11.75
C ALA A 179 8.12 0.87 -11.43
N GLU A 180 7.43 -0.12 -11.95
CA GLU A 180 6.06 -0.46 -11.56
C GLU A 180 5.96 -1.96 -11.40
N VAL A 181 5.27 -2.38 -10.34
CA VAL A 181 4.95 -3.78 -10.09
C VAL A 181 3.48 -3.99 -10.33
N GLY A 182 3.18 -4.89 -11.24
CA GLY A 182 1.82 -5.33 -11.49
C GLY A 182 1.51 -6.62 -10.75
N TYR A 183 0.68 -6.52 -9.72
CA TYR A 183 0.26 -7.62 -8.86
C TYR A 183 -1.03 -8.28 -9.33
N THR A 184 -1.02 -9.61 -9.39
CA THR A 184 -2.20 -10.45 -9.59
C THR A 184 -2.45 -11.30 -8.36
N ARG A 185 -3.71 -11.38 -7.92
CA ARG A 185 -4.10 -12.11 -6.71
C ARG A 185 -3.64 -13.57 -6.78
N ALA A 186 -3.03 -14.06 -5.70
CA ALA A 186 -2.57 -15.44 -5.61
C ALA A 186 -3.74 -16.41 -5.77
N GLY A 187 -3.50 -17.58 -6.36
CA GLY A 187 -4.55 -18.54 -6.70
C GLY A 187 -5.45 -18.14 -7.88
N THR A 188 -5.46 -16.87 -8.31
CA THR A 188 -6.20 -16.45 -9.50
C THR A 188 -5.32 -16.45 -10.73
N LYS A 189 -5.90 -16.76 -11.89
CA LYS A 189 -5.28 -16.48 -13.18
C LYS A 189 -5.68 -15.07 -13.58
N LEU A 190 -4.72 -14.29 -14.09
CA LEU A 190 -5.00 -13.02 -14.77
C LEU A 190 -6.00 -13.23 -15.93
N ALA A 191 -5.99 -14.46 -16.44
CA ALA A 191 -6.69 -14.96 -17.58
C ALA A 191 -7.52 -16.19 -17.15
N GLU A 192 -8.70 -15.96 -16.59
CA GLU A 192 -9.67 -17.02 -16.28
C GLU A 192 -10.78 -16.99 -17.32
N SER A 193 -10.95 -18.10 -18.06
CA SER A 193 -12.07 -18.28 -19.00
C SER A 193 -13.33 -18.59 -18.17
N GLY A 194 -14.39 -17.77 -18.30
CA GLY A 194 -15.65 -18.02 -17.59
C GLY A 194 -16.51 -16.79 -17.28
N SER A 195 -15.99 -15.58 -17.45
CA SER A 195 -16.74 -14.34 -17.20
C SER A 195 -17.73 -13.95 -18.32
N GLY A 196 -18.22 -14.93 -19.10
CA GLY A 196 -19.20 -14.73 -20.18
C GLY A 196 -18.72 -13.93 -21.40
N GLY A 197 -17.49 -13.39 -21.37
CA GLY A 197 -16.88 -12.63 -22.45
C GLY A 197 -15.96 -13.45 -23.36
N PRO A 198 -15.47 -12.86 -24.47
CA PRO A 198 -14.58 -13.54 -25.40
C PRO A 198 -13.26 -13.94 -24.74
N GLU A 199 -12.68 -15.08 -25.13
CA GLU A 199 -11.44 -15.59 -24.55
C GLU A 199 -10.22 -14.88 -25.14
N CYS A 200 -9.20 -14.59 -24.31
CA CYS A 200 -7.93 -14.07 -24.76
C CYS A 200 -7.18 -15.14 -25.54
N ILE A 201 -6.89 -14.89 -26.83
CA ILE A 201 -6.25 -15.85 -27.72
C ILE A 201 -4.83 -16.27 -27.28
N VAL A 202 -4.11 -15.37 -26.60
CA VAL A 202 -2.73 -15.63 -26.14
C VAL A 202 -2.69 -16.42 -24.83
N THR A 203 -3.58 -16.11 -23.88
CA THR A 203 -3.48 -16.62 -22.49
C THR A 203 -4.64 -17.50 -22.06
N GLY A 204 -5.71 -17.59 -22.84
CA GLY A 204 -6.95 -18.29 -22.48
C GLY A 204 -7.84 -17.52 -21.49
N GLY A 205 -7.57 -16.24 -21.26
CA GLY A 205 -8.25 -15.43 -20.24
C GLY A 205 -9.54 -14.75 -20.65
N ALA A 206 -10.06 -13.86 -19.79
CA ALA A 206 -11.06 -12.90 -20.22
C ALA A 206 -10.42 -11.88 -21.19
N GLY A 207 -10.85 -11.92 -22.44
CA GLY A 207 -10.48 -10.96 -23.48
C GLY A 207 -11.33 -9.70 -23.35
N THR A 208 -10.66 -8.54 -23.24
CA THR A 208 -11.30 -7.23 -23.06
C THR A 208 -10.92 -6.25 -24.17
N ILE A 209 -9.89 -6.57 -24.96
CA ILE A 209 -9.37 -5.75 -26.05
C ILE A 209 -9.53 -6.53 -27.35
N GLN A 210 -10.20 -5.95 -28.34
CA GLN A 210 -10.32 -6.55 -29.68
C GLN A 210 -9.07 -6.29 -30.51
N VAL A 211 -8.60 -7.30 -31.23
CA VAL A 211 -7.53 -7.25 -32.24
C VAL A 211 -8.02 -7.92 -33.52
N SER A 212 -7.51 -7.53 -34.68
CA SER A 212 -7.98 -8.06 -35.96
C SER A 212 -6.81 -8.57 -36.79
N TYR A 213 -6.97 -9.73 -37.42
CA TYR A 213 -5.97 -10.31 -38.32
C TYR A 213 -6.68 -11.06 -39.47
N GLN A 214 -6.27 -10.80 -40.71
CA GLN A 214 -6.86 -11.38 -41.93
C GLN A 214 -8.41 -11.29 -41.97
N GLY A 215 -8.97 -10.14 -41.58
CA GLY A 215 -10.41 -9.90 -41.57
C GLY A 215 -11.20 -10.62 -40.46
N LYS A 216 -10.51 -11.31 -39.54
CA LYS A 216 -11.12 -11.95 -38.36
C LYS A 216 -10.80 -11.17 -37.09
N ASN A 217 -11.78 -11.12 -36.19
CA ASN A 217 -11.63 -10.48 -34.88
C ASN A 217 -11.26 -11.52 -33.82
N TYR A 218 -10.26 -11.16 -33.01
CA TYR A 218 -9.78 -11.91 -31.86
C TYR A 218 -9.78 -10.99 -30.64
N TYR A 219 -9.62 -11.56 -29.46
CA TYR A 219 -9.60 -10.80 -28.21
C TYR A 219 -8.36 -11.10 -27.40
N VAL A 220 -7.87 -10.11 -26.67
CA VAL A 220 -6.72 -10.20 -25.77
C VAL A 220 -7.03 -9.52 -24.43
N CYS A 221 -6.36 -9.94 -23.37
CA CYS A 221 -6.65 -9.47 -22.00
C CYS A 221 -5.89 -8.19 -21.59
N CYS A 222 -4.82 -7.83 -22.31
CA CYS A 222 -4.00 -6.65 -22.02
C CYS A 222 -3.16 -6.22 -23.23
N SER A 223 -2.56 -5.03 -23.17
CA SER A 223 -1.67 -4.50 -24.20
C SER A 223 -0.46 -5.39 -24.49
N GLY A 224 0.06 -6.11 -23.50
CA GLY A 224 1.14 -7.09 -23.70
C GLY A 224 0.72 -8.28 -24.55
N CYS A 225 -0.51 -8.78 -24.38
CA CYS A 225 -1.06 -9.84 -25.23
C CYS A 225 -1.42 -9.31 -26.62
N LYS A 226 -1.81 -8.04 -26.74
CA LYS A 226 -1.99 -7.37 -28.03
C LYS A 226 -0.67 -7.37 -28.81
N GLN A 227 0.41 -6.89 -28.19
CA GLN A 227 1.72 -6.85 -28.82
C GLN A 227 2.20 -8.25 -29.22
N ALA A 228 2.11 -9.23 -28.32
CA ALA A 228 2.49 -10.61 -28.63
C ALA A 228 1.69 -11.17 -29.82
N PHE A 229 0.38 -10.91 -29.87
CA PHE A 229 -0.46 -11.34 -30.98
C PHE A 229 -0.13 -10.62 -32.29
N GLU A 230 0.24 -9.34 -32.26
CA GLU A 230 0.63 -8.59 -33.47
C GLU A 230 2.00 -9.04 -34.01
N GLU A 231 2.90 -9.50 -33.14
CA GLU A 231 4.23 -10.01 -33.50
C GLU A 231 4.17 -11.41 -34.13
N ASP A 232 3.32 -12.31 -33.61
CA ASP A 232 3.17 -13.68 -34.12
C ASP A 232 1.71 -14.17 -34.07
N PRO A 233 0.83 -13.63 -34.93
CA PRO A 233 -0.60 -13.95 -34.88
C PRO A 233 -0.89 -15.41 -35.27
N GLU A 234 -0.13 -15.97 -36.22
CA GLU A 234 -0.40 -17.30 -36.77
C GLU A 234 -0.20 -18.41 -35.73
N THR A 235 0.85 -18.33 -34.91
CA THR A 235 1.12 -19.28 -33.82
C THR A 235 -0.04 -19.31 -32.81
N PHE A 236 -0.48 -18.15 -32.33
CA PHE A 236 -1.58 -18.09 -31.35
C PHE A 236 -2.93 -18.52 -31.95
N ILE A 237 -3.17 -18.26 -33.23
CA ILE A 237 -4.37 -18.76 -33.95
C ILE A 237 -4.34 -20.28 -34.09
N ALA A 238 -3.18 -20.87 -34.41
CA ALA A 238 -3.02 -22.32 -34.50
C ALA A 238 -3.24 -23.00 -33.14
N GLU A 239 -2.63 -22.49 -32.07
CA GLU A 239 -2.84 -22.99 -30.72
C GLU A 239 -4.31 -22.89 -30.28
N ALA A 240 -4.97 -21.79 -30.59
CA ALA A 240 -6.38 -21.60 -30.25
C ALA A 240 -7.29 -22.59 -30.97
N LYS A 241 -7.01 -22.91 -32.25
CA LYS A 241 -7.71 -23.96 -32.99
C LYS A 241 -7.52 -25.33 -32.34
N GLN A 242 -6.28 -25.70 -32.00
CA GLN A 242 -5.98 -26.97 -31.33
C GLN A 242 -6.69 -27.09 -29.97
N LYS A 243 -6.66 -26.02 -29.16
CA LYS A 243 -7.37 -25.98 -27.86
C LYS A 243 -8.89 -26.11 -28.04
N ALA A 244 -9.47 -25.47 -29.05
CA ALA A 244 -10.89 -25.59 -29.36
C ALA A 244 -11.27 -27.00 -29.83
N GLU A 245 -10.44 -27.63 -30.66
CA GLU A 245 -10.64 -29.02 -31.11
C GLU A 245 -10.51 -30.02 -29.96
N ALA A 246 -9.52 -29.87 -29.08
CA ALA A 246 -9.38 -30.70 -27.88
C ALA A 246 -10.58 -30.58 -26.95
N ARG A 247 -11.10 -29.35 -26.73
CA ARG A 247 -12.32 -29.12 -25.94
C ARG A 247 -13.56 -29.74 -26.59
N ARG A 248 -13.68 -29.71 -27.92
CA ARG A 248 -14.78 -30.38 -28.65
C ARG A 248 -14.71 -31.90 -28.48
N LYS A 249 -13.52 -32.49 -28.58
CA LYS A 249 -13.29 -33.92 -28.34
C LYS A 249 -13.60 -34.34 -26.90
N GLN A 250 -13.32 -33.48 -25.91
CA GLN A 250 -13.63 -33.72 -24.50
C GLN A 250 -15.12 -33.56 -24.15
N LYS A 251 -15.89 -32.82 -24.96
CA LYS A 251 -17.34 -32.61 -24.77
C LYS A 251 -18.22 -33.57 -25.58
N SER A 252 -17.63 -34.39 -26.47
CA SER A 252 -18.35 -35.46 -27.14
C SER A 252 -18.44 -36.65 -26.18
N PRO A 253 -19.65 -37.15 -25.85
CA PRO A 253 -19.82 -38.31 -24.98
C PRO A 253 -19.26 -39.59 -25.58
#